data_AF-A0A7L8S556-F1
#
_entry.id   AF-A0A7L8S556-F1
#
_cell.length_a   1.000
_cell.length_b   1.000
_cell.length_c   1.000
_cell.angle_alpha   90.00
_cell.angle_beta   90.00
_cell.angle_gamma   90.00
#
_symmetry.space_group_name_H-M   'P 1'
#
loop_
_entity.id
_entity.type
_entity.pdbx_description
1 polymer ?
#
loop_
_entity_poly.entity_id
_entity_poly.type
_entity_poly.pdbx_seq_one_letter_code
_entity_poly.pdbx_strand_id
1 'polypeptide(L)'
;MGAEFIEKAAPSFKKAWDRARVKLATADLFTRVPDSAARTAEADIIGNARLSTGDQLTVENKNGTLIARRGMSDVARFTNPAPELVLAVAASCGIAKGTVLDVHPIAGVAEISLC
;
A
#
# COMPACT_ATOMS: atom_id res chain seq x y z
N MET A 1 -21.39 40.25 -4.55
CA MET A 1 -22.19 39.33 -3.70
C MET A 1 -21.64 37.88 -3.67
N GLY A 2 -20.33 37.65 -3.85
CA GLY A 2 -19.74 36.29 -3.82
C GLY A 2 -18.82 36.03 -2.63
N ALA A 3 -17.96 36.99 -2.28
CA ALA A 3 -16.99 36.85 -1.19
C ALA A 3 -17.64 36.75 0.20
N GLU A 4 -18.67 37.56 0.49
CA GLU A 4 -19.37 37.50 1.78
C GLU A 4 -20.13 36.19 2.02
N PHE A 5 -20.59 35.54 0.95
CA PHE A 5 -21.22 34.22 1.05
C PHE A 5 -20.19 33.14 1.40
N ILE A 6 -19.00 33.22 0.78
CA ILE A 6 -17.88 32.32 1.07
C ILE A 6 -17.42 32.51 2.53
N GLU A 7 -17.29 33.74 3.01
CA GLU A 7 -16.91 34.04 4.40
C GLU A 7 -17.95 33.55 5.41
N LYS A 8 -19.25 33.70 5.13
CA LYS A 8 -20.32 33.19 6.01
C LYS A 8 -20.46 31.67 5.98
N ALA A 9 -20.21 31.03 4.85
CA ALA A 9 -20.39 29.59 4.68
C ALA A 9 -19.15 28.76 5.07
N ALA A 10 -17.94 29.30 4.94
CA ALA A 10 -16.70 28.59 5.29
C ALA A 10 -16.67 27.96 6.70
N PRO A 11 -17.19 28.60 7.77
CA PRO A 11 -17.25 28.01 9.11
C PRO A 11 -18.15 26.77 9.19
N SER A 12 -19.26 26.74 8.41
CA SER A 12 -20.19 25.61 8.43
C SER A 12 -19.59 24.39 7.73
N PHE A 13 -18.85 24.59 6.64
CA PHE A 13 -18.07 23.54 5.99
C PHE A 13 -17.01 22.97 6.92
N LYS A 14 -16.22 23.83 7.58
CA LYS A 14 -15.20 23.39 8.54
C LYS A 14 -15.81 22.55 9.67
N LYS A 15 -16.93 23.02 10.24
CA LYS A 15 -17.67 22.29 11.29
C LYS A 15 -18.21 20.95 10.81
N ALA A 16 -18.68 20.86 9.56
CA ALA A 16 -19.15 19.60 8.98
C ALA A 16 -18.01 18.59 8.81
N TRP A 17 -16.85 19.05 8.31
CA TRP A 17 -15.64 18.24 8.19
C TRP A 17 -15.11 17.76 9.54
N ASP A 18 -15.08 18.63 10.55
CA ASP A 18 -14.65 18.26 11.90
C ASP A 18 -15.57 17.19 12.51
N ARG A 19 -16.89 17.31 12.35
CA ARG A 19 -17.83 16.26 12.80
C ARG A 19 -17.66 14.95 12.04
N ALA A 20 -17.45 15.01 10.72
CA ALA A 20 -17.19 13.82 9.92
C ALA A 20 -15.90 13.12 10.36
N ARG A 21 -14.86 13.89 10.69
CA ARG A 21 -13.59 13.38 11.21
C ARG A 21 -13.75 12.71 12.57
N VAL A 22 -14.51 13.32 13.49
CA VAL A 22 -14.85 12.70 14.79
C VAL A 22 -15.64 11.40 14.58
N LYS A 23 -16.59 11.39 13.64
CA LYS A 23 -17.36 10.19 13.31
C LYS A 23 -16.50 9.06 12.73
N LEU A 24 -15.54 9.38 11.86
CA LEU A 24 -14.57 8.42 11.32
C LEU A 24 -13.60 7.90 12.40
N ALA A 25 -13.23 8.74 13.36
CA ALA A 25 -12.32 8.38 14.45
C ALA A 25 -13.02 7.58 15.57
N THR A 26 -14.35 7.59 15.64
CA THR A 26 -15.12 6.86 16.65
C THR A 26 -15.54 5.51 16.08
N ALA A 27 -14.90 4.43 16.54
CA ALA A 27 -15.29 3.08 16.16
C ALA A 27 -16.72 2.75 16.65
N ASP A 28 -17.50 2.09 15.80
CA ASP A 28 -18.83 1.55 16.08
C ASP A 28 -18.87 0.02 15.96
N LEU A 29 -20.04 -0.60 16.19
CA LEU A 29 -20.24 -2.05 16.10
C LEU A 29 -19.99 -2.65 14.71
N PHE A 30 -19.93 -1.82 13.66
CA PHE A 30 -19.63 -2.23 12.29
C PHE A 30 -18.21 -1.88 11.86
N THR A 31 -17.43 -1.26 12.75
CA THR A 31 -16.06 -0.88 12.48
C THR A 31 -15.22 -2.15 12.44
N ARG A 32 -14.83 -2.52 11.21
CA ARG A 32 -13.88 -3.61 10.98
C ARG A 32 -12.52 -3.14 11.44
N VAL A 33 -12.05 -3.70 12.55
CA VAL A 33 -10.64 -3.60 12.91
C VAL A 33 -9.88 -4.48 11.91
N PRO A 34 -8.88 -3.96 11.19
CA PRO A 34 -8.06 -4.81 10.34
C PRO A 34 -7.28 -5.78 11.24
N ASP A 35 -7.71 -7.05 11.28
CA ASP A 35 -7.07 -8.11 12.09
C ASP A 35 -5.69 -8.54 11.55
N SER A 36 -5.35 -8.12 10.33
CA SER A 36 -4.06 -8.40 9.71
C SER A 36 -3.33 -7.10 9.43
N ALA A 37 -2.10 -6.99 9.92
CA ALA A 37 -1.16 -6.01 9.40
C ALA A 37 -1.10 -6.19 7.89
N ALA A 38 -1.30 -5.11 7.12
CA ALA A 38 -1.25 -5.18 5.67
C ALA A 38 0.17 -5.62 5.26
N ARG A 39 0.33 -6.92 4.99
CA ARG A 39 1.55 -7.48 4.41
C ARG A 39 1.62 -7.25 2.90
N THR A 40 0.67 -6.47 2.38
CA THR A 40 0.62 -6.03 1.01
C THR A 40 1.41 -4.73 0.88
N ALA A 41 2.30 -4.69 -0.11
CA ALA A 41 2.98 -3.46 -0.49
C ALA A 41 2.95 -3.28 -2.00
N GLU A 42 2.91 -2.03 -2.42
CA GLU A 42 2.97 -1.62 -3.81
C GLU A 42 4.40 -1.78 -4.34
N ALA A 43 4.52 -2.39 -5.51
CA ALA A 43 5.78 -2.55 -6.22
C ALA A 43 5.66 -2.08 -7.66
N ASP A 44 6.61 -1.25 -8.09
CA ASP A 44 6.73 -0.81 -9.47
C ASP A 44 7.28 -1.95 -10.32
N ILE A 45 6.62 -2.25 -11.44
CA ILE A 45 7.02 -3.27 -12.39
C ILE A 45 8.27 -2.77 -13.15
N ILE A 46 9.31 -3.60 -13.19
CA ILE A 46 10.56 -3.26 -13.87
C ILE A 46 10.47 -3.65 -15.35
N GLY A 47 10.60 -2.66 -16.23
CA GLY A 47 10.60 -2.87 -17.68
C GLY A 47 9.26 -3.39 -18.20
N ASN A 48 9.30 -4.48 -18.97
CA ASN A 48 8.11 -5.10 -19.57
C ASN A 48 7.74 -6.44 -18.89
N ALA A 49 8.11 -6.61 -17.61
CA ALA A 49 7.79 -7.82 -16.88
C ALA A 49 6.27 -8.01 -16.78
N ARG A 50 5.76 -9.16 -17.24
CA ARG A 50 4.34 -9.51 -17.14
C ARG A 50 4.11 -10.25 -15.82
N LEU A 51 3.44 -9.55 -14.90
CA LEU A 51 2.90 -10.12 -13.68
C LEU A 51 1.40 -10.39 -13.90
N SER A 52 0.94 -11.53 -13.41
CA SER A 52 -0.46 -11.92 -13.34
C SER A 52 -0.87 -12.07 -11.88
N THR A 53 -2.16 -11.88 -11.60
CA THR A 53 -2.71 -12.13 -10.27
C THR A 53 -2.53 -13.60 -9.90
N GLY A 54 -2.12 -13.86 -8.66
CA GLY A 54 -1.77 -15.19 -8.15
C GLY A 54 -0.33 -15.64 -8.42
N ASP A 55 0.46 -14.87 -9.17
CA ASP A 55 1.87 -15.22 -9.41
C ASP A 55 2.67 -15.22 -8.10
N GLN A 56 3.53 -16.22 -7.96
CA GLN A 56 4.45 -16.33 -6.82
C GLN A 56 5.82 -15.77 -7.21
N LEU A 57 6.34 -14.89 -6.36
CA LEU A 57 7.61 -14.19 -6.54
C LEU A 57 8.47 -14.37 -5.29
N THR A 58 9.78 -14.30 -5.46
CA THR A 58 10.73 -14.24 -4.35
C THR A 58 10.99 -12.77 -4.04
N VAL A 59 10.71 -12.33 -2.83
CA VAL A 59 11.00 -10.95 -2.41
C VAL A 59 12.26 -10.95 -1.58
N GLU A 60 13.27 -10.21 -2.03
CA GLU A 60 14.57 -10.13 -1.39
C GLU A 60 14.79 -8.73 -0.85
N ASN A 61 15.40 -8.64 0.34
CA ASN A 61 15.89 -7.37 0.88
C ASN A 61 17.28 -7.09 0.31
N LYS A 62 17.38 -6.04 -0.51
CA LYS A 62 18.64 -5.54 -1.07
C LYS A 62 18.86 -4.11 -0.59
N ASN A 63 19.88 -3.93 0.25
CA ASN A 63 20.30 -2.62 0.77
C ASN A 63 19.16 -1.80 1.42
N GLY A 64 18.22 -2.46 2.11
CA GLY A 64 17.09 -1.78 2.77
C GLY A 64 15.89 -1.51 1.86
N THR A 65 15.94 -1.96 0.61
CA THR A 65 14.80 -1.95 -0.31
C THR A 65 14.36 -3.37 -0.63
N LEU A 66 13.07 -3.57 -0.89
CA LEU A 66 12.56 -4.88 -1.30
C LEU A 66 12.55 -4.96 -2.83
N ILE A 67 12.97 -6.10 -3.35
CA ILE A 67 12.95 -6.41 -4.79
C ILE A 67 12.23 -7.74 -4.97
N ALA A 68 11.20 -7.76 -5.81
CA ALA A 68 10.54 -8.98 -6.22
C ALA A 68 11.24 -9.55 -7.47
N ARG A 69 11.62 -10.82 -7.39
CA ARG A 69 12.27 -11.58 -8.45
C ARG A 69 11.43 -12.77 -8.87
N ARG A 70 11.53 -13.12 -10.15
CA ARG A 70 11.07 -14.39 -10.70
C ARG A 70 12.28 -15.18 -11.17
N GLY A 71 12.69 -16.17 -10.39
CA GLY A 71 13.95 -16.90 -10.63
C GLY A 71 15.16 -15.99 -10.46
N MET A 72 15.88 -15.72 -11.55
CA MET A 72 17.08 -14.85 -11.58
C MET A 72 16.78 -13.42 -12.08
N SER A 73 15.54 -13.15 -12.51
CA SER A 73 15.17 -11.86 -13.08
C SER A 73 14.42 -10.99 -12.07
N ASP A 74 14.86 -9.75 -11.91
CA ASP A 74 14.15 -8.72 -11.16
C ASP A 74 12.91 -8.28 -11.95
N VAL A 75 11.72 -8.39 -11.33
CA VAL A 75 10.44 -8.12 -12.00
C VAL A 75 9.68 -6.94 -11.42
N ALA A 76 9.84 -6.67 -10.13
CA ALA A 76 9.25 -5.49 -9.50
C ALA A 76 10.12 -4.97 -8.35
N ARG A 77 10.03 -3.67 -8.07
CA ARG A 77 10.75 -2.99 -6.99
C ARG A 77 9.78 -2.23 -6.11
N PHE A 78 9.91 -2.37 -4.80
CA PHE A 78 9.07 -1.66 -3.85
C PHE A 78 9.59 -0.24 -3.66
N THR A 79 8.74 0.76 -3.88
CA THR A 79 9.14 2.18 -3.96
C THR A 79 9.08 2.89 -2.61
N ASN A 80 8.32 2.35 -1.65
CA ASN A 80 8.34 2.77 -0.24
C ASN A 80 7.67 1.70 0.64
N PRO A 81 8.30 0.53 0.86
CA PRO A 81 7.71 -0.50 1.70
C PRO A 81 7.61 -0.02 3.16
N ALA A 82 6.54 -0.41 3.85
CA ALA A 82 6.42 -0.14 5.27
C ALA A 82 7.65 -0.69 6.02
N PRO A 83 8.22 0.05 6.99
CA PRO A 83 9.46 -0.38 7.67
C PRO A 83 9.28 -1.73 8.37
N GLU A 84 8.08 -2.04 8.85
CA GLU A 84 7.73 -3.33 9.43
C GLU A 84 7.92 -4.49 8.45
N LEU A 85 7.59 -4.29 7.16
CA LEU A 85 7.78 -5.31 6.12
C LEU A 85 9.27 -5.53 5.84
N VAL A 86 10.05 -4.46 5.75
CA VAL A 86 11.51 -4.57 5.54
C VAL A 86 12.18 -5.31 6.70
N LEU A 87 11.77 -5.01 7.93
CA LEU A 87 12.25 -5.69 9.13
C LEU A 87 11.83 -7.16 9.17
N ALA A 88 10.58 -7.47 8.81
CA ALA A 88 10.09 -8.85 8.74
C ALA A 88 10.87 -9.68 7.72
N VAL A 89 11.13 -9.13 6.53
CA VAL A 89 11.95 -9.82 5.50
C VAL A 89 13.40 -9.96 5.97
N ALA A 90 13.97 -8.94 6.62
CA ALA A 90 15.32 -9.01 7.19
C ALA A 90 15.43 -10.08 8.28
N ALA A 91 14.42 -10.22 9.14
CA ALA A 91 14.34 -11.27 10.15
C ALA A 91 14.25 -12.68 9.54
N SER A 92 13.60 -12.81 8.39
CA SER A 92 13.52 -14.05 7.59
C SER A 92 14.75 -14.31 6.72
N CYS A 93 15.96 -13.96 7.20
CA CYS A 93 17.23 -14.10 6.46
C CYS A 93 17.29 -13.30 5.14
N GLY A 94 16.49 -12.24 5.01
CA GLY A 94 16.49 -11.35 3.84
C GLY A 94 15.66 -11.84 2.66
N ILE A 95 14.89 -12.92 2.80
CA ILE A 95 14.07 -13.49 1.72
C ILE A 95 12.66 -13.80 2.25
N ALA A 96 11.64 -13.46 1.46
CA ALA A 96 10.24 -13.79 1.73
C ALA A 96 9.52 -14.24 0.46
N LYS A 97 8.39 -14.93 0.65
CA LYS A 97 7.51 -15.31 -0.46
C LYS A 97 6.51 -14.19 -0.71
N GLY A 98 6.49 -13.67 -1.93
CA GLY A 98 5.50 -12.72 -2.42
C GLY A 98 4.43 -13.40 -3.27
N THR A 99 3.18 -13.02 -3.10
CA THR A 99 2.07 -13.38 -3.99
C THR A 99 1.46 -12.12 -4.57
N VAL A 100 1.35 -12.04 -5.90
CA VAL A 100 0.72 -10.91 -6.58
C VAL A 100 -0.78 -10.98 -6.34
N LEU A 101 -1.35 -9.97 -5.69
CA LEU A 101 -2.79 -9.88 -5.44
C LEU A 101 -3.49 -9.21 -6.61
N ASP A 102 -3.00 -8.04 -7.02
CA ASP A 102 -3.53 -7.28 -8.14
C ASP A 102 -2.41 -6.65 -8.98
N VAL A 103 -2.73 -6.36 -10.24
CA VAL A 103 -1.80 -5.73 -11.19
C VAL A 103 -2.53 -4.57 -11.86
N HIS A 104 -1.89 -3.39 -11.85
CA HIS A 104 -2.37 -2.18 -12.48
C HIS A 104 -1.51 -1.85 -13.72
N PRO A 105 -1.85 -2.35 -14.92
CA PRO A 105 -0.96 -2.30 -16.08
C PRO A 105 -0.73 -0.87 -16.60
N ILE A 106 -1.72 0.02 -16.43
CA ILE A 106 -1.64 1.41 -16.86
C ILE A 106 -0.66 2.20 -15.98
N ALA A 107 -0.66 1.94 -14.67
CA ALA A 107 0.25 2.58 -13.73
C ALA A 107 1.63 1.91 -13.71
N GLY A 108 1.74 0.67 -14.19
CA GLY A 108 2.96 -0.13 -14.08
C GLY A 108 3.24 -0.57 -12.64
N VAL A 109 2.20 -0.72 -11.81
CA VAL A 109 2.30 -1.07 -10.40
C VAL A 109 1.62 -2.42 -10.16
N ALA A 110 2.16 -3.22 -9.25
CA ALA A 110 1.54 -4.45 -8.76
C ALA A 110 1.44 -4.43 -7.23
N GLU A 111 0.34 -4.94 -6.71
CA GLU A 111 0.15 -5.17 -5.28
C GLU A 111 0.66 -6.57 -4.93
N ILE A 112 1.65 -6.64 -4.04
CA ILE A 112 2.30 -7.90 -3.66
C ILE A 112 2.13 -8.11 -2.16
N SER A 113 1.54 -9.26 -1.80
CA SER A 113 1.40 -9.71 -0.41
C SER A 113 2.57 -10.61 -0.01
N LEU A 114 3.14 -10.35 1.17
CA LEU A 114 4.24 -11.10 1.75
C LEU A 114 3.73 -12.11 2.78
N CYS A 115 4.16 -13.37 2.69
CA CYS A 115 3.89 -14.42 3.68
C CYS A 115 5.17 -15.01 4.25
#